data_AF-A0ABC9IRY3-F1
#
_entry.id   AF-A0ABC9IRY3-F1
#
_cell.length_a   1.000
_cell.length_b   1.000
_cell.length_c   1.000
_cell.angle_alpha   90.00
_cell.angle_beta   90.00
_cell.angle_gamma   90.00
#
_symmetry.space_group_name_H-M   'P 1'
#
loop_
_entity.id
_entity.type
_entity.pdbx_description
1 polymer ?
#
loop_
_entity_poly.entity_id
_entity_poly.type
_entity_poly.pdbx_seq_one_letter_code
_entity_poly.pdbx_strand_id
1 'polypeptide(L)'
;MHKGRYMQTLKSRLETVVHCFENDFRGFKIKSSKADAMKWLMRFNLPYTVREAEPGKYLLLNREYKPLGFMAEAGGHGAEHAVYEDHLLPGAPGLLDNDIYFYNDASTPWGSAKNWTAYQKAVLTFLEKLPG
;
A
#
# COMPACT_ATOMS: atom_id res chain seq x y z
N MET A 1 -19.99 1.67 -25.08
CA MET A 1 -19.45 0.35 -24.68
C MET A 1 -18.11 0.56 -24.00
N HIS A 2 -18.07 0.63 -22.67
CA HIS A 2 -16.81 0.65 -21.94
C HIS A 2 -16.34 -0.79 -21.76
N LYS A 3 -15.18 -1.11 -22.36
CA LYS A 3 -14.45 -2.36 -22.09
C LYS A 3 -14.33 -2.52 -20.59
N GLY A 4 -14.79 -3.66 -20.06
CA GLY A 4 -14.73 -3.96 -18.63
C GLY A 4 -13.33 -3.76 -18.09
N ARG A 5 -13.13 -2.67 -17.33
CA ARG A 5 -11.96 -2.48 -16.49
C ARG A 5 -12.03 -3.63 -15.48
N TYR A 6 -11.08 -4.57 -15.53
CA TYR A 6 -10.93 -5.59 -14.49
C TYR A 6 -10.92 -4.86 -13.15
N MET A 7 -11.98 -5.02 -12.36
CA MET A 7 -12.07 -4.41 -11.05
C MET A 7 -11.04 -5.10 -10.16
N GLN A 8 -10.01 -4.35 -9.74
CA GLN A 8 -8.96 -4.91 -8.86
C GLN A 8 -9.58 -5.21 -7.50
N THR A 9 -9.29 -6.39 -6.95
CA THR A 9 -9.70 -6.78 -5.59
C THR A 9 -8.59 -6.37 -4.60
N LEU A 10 -8.88 -6.42 -3.30
CA LEU A 10 -7.84 -6.17 -2.28
C LEU A 10 -6.66 -7.13 -2.47
N LYS A 11 -6.97 -8.41 -2.74
CA LYS A 11 -5.99 -9.47 -2.97
C LYS A 11 -5.16 -9.21 -4.21
N SER A 12 -5.77 -8.99 -5.38
CA SER A 12 -5.01 -8.82 -6.62
C SER A 12 -4.17 -7.53 -6.62
N ARG A 13 -4.61 -6.50 -5.88
CA ARG A 13 -3.81 -5.30 -5.65
C ARG A 13 -2.56 -5.59 -4.81
N LEU A 14 -2.68 -6.37 -3.74
CA LEU A 14 -1.55 -6.77 -2.90
C LEU A 14 -0.60 -7.74 -3.61
N GLU A 15 -1.12 -8.66 -4.43
CA GLU A 15 -0.30 -9.52 -5.30
C GLU A 15 0.54 -8.70 -6.28
N THR A 16 -0.04 -7.63 -6.85
CA THR A 16 0.71 -6.68 -7.70
C THR A 16 1.85 -6.03 -6.92
N VAL A 17 1.60 -5.61 -5.66
CA VAL A 17 2.65 -5.04 -4.79
C VAL A 17 3.76 -6.04 -4.51
N VAL A 18 3.39 -7.29 -4.19
CA VAL A 18 4.37 -8.37 -3.95
C VAL A 18 5.21 -8.63 -5.19
N HIS A 19 4.60 -8.63 -6.39
CA HIS A 19 5.34 -8.75 -7.64
C HIS A 19 6.36 -7.61 -7.83
N CYS A 20 6.02 -6.38 -7.45
CA CYS A 20 6.93 -5.25 -7.50
C CYS A 20 8.11 -5.38 -6.50
N PHE A 21 7.97 -6.12 -5.41
CA PHE A 21 9.08 -6.33 -4.46
C PHE A 21 10.31 -6.95 -5.14
N GLU A 22 10.09 -7.91 -6.03
CA GLU A 22 11.14 -8.67 -6.70
C GLU A 22 11.65 -7.99 -7.97
N ASN A 23 10.76 -7.30 -8.68
CA ASN A 23 11.06 -6.75 -10.00
C ASN A 23 11.50 -5.28 -9.95
N ASP A 24 10.81 -4.47 -9.15
CA ASP A 24 11.01 -3.02 -9.13
C ASP A 24 11.85 -2.57 -7.94
N PHE A 25 11.85 -3.33 -6.83
CA PHE A 25 12.46 -2.93 -5.56
C PHE A 25 13.68 -3.77 -5.11
N ARG A 26 14.23 -4.64 -5.96
CA ARG A 26 15.38 -5.57 -5.73
C ARG A 26 16.31 -5.26 -4.53
N GLY A 27 15.84 -5.51 -3.31
CA GLY A 27 16.62 -5.39 -2.06
C GLY A 27 17.34 -4.04 -1.84
N PHE A 28 16.72 -2.91 -2.21
CA PHE A 28 17.35 -1.58 -2.29
C PHE A 28 18.27 -1.21 -1.11
N LYS A 29 19.50 -0.78 -1.43
CA LYS A 29 20.39 0.00 -0.54
C LYS A 29 20.35 1.46 -0.96
N ILE A 30 19.65 2.31 -0.20
CA ILE A 30 19.62 3.75 -0.43
C ILE A 30 20.95 4.36 0.04
N LYS A 31 21.74 4.92 -0.88
CA LYS A 31 22.94 5.73 -0.57
C LYS A 31 22.79 7.13 -1.19
N SER A 32 22.97 8.16 -0.35
CA SER A 32 23.06 9.61 -0.65
C SER A 32 21.89 10.23 -1.44
N SER A 33 21.99 11.52 -1.78
CA SER A 33 20.99 12.54 -2.17
C SER A 33 19.78 12.15 -3.04
N LYS A 34 19.79 10.96 -3.67
CA LYS A 34 18.58 10.29 -4.20
C LYS A 34 17.69 9.73 -3.08
N ALA A 35 18.14 9.77 -1.83
CA ALA A 35 17.47 9.20 -0.67
C ALA A 35 16.12 9.86 -0.41
N ASP A 36 15.98 11.18 -0.57
CA ASP A 36 14.72 11.85 -0.23
C ASP A 36 13.68 11.65 -1.31
N ALA A 37 14.04 11.78 -2.60
CA ALA A 37 13.14 11.43 -3.70
C ALA A 37 12.71 9.96 -3.66
N MET A 38 13.63 9.04 -3.33
CA MET A 38 13.31 7.62 -3.19
C MET A 38 12.41 7.35 -1.97
N LYS A 39 12.70 7.96 -0.81
CA LYS A 39 11.79 7.91 0.35
C LYS A 39 10.40 8.38 -0.04
N TRP A 40 10.32 9.49 -0.78
CA TRP A 40 9.07 10.06 -1.27
C TRP A 40 8.32 9.03 -2.13
N LEU A 41 8.96 8.44 -3.14
CA LEU A 41 8.37 7.37 -3.94
C LEU A 41 7.86 6.20 -3.09
N MET A 42 8.63 5.77 -2.08
CA MET A 42 8.25 4.65 -1.22
C MET A 42 7.07 4.99 -0.31
N ARG A 43 6.96 6.22 0.16
CA ARG A 43 5.81 6.67 0.97
C ARG A 43 4.48 6.55 0.24
N PHE A 44 4.47 6.74 -1.09
CA PHE A 44 3.24 6.70 -1.90
C PHE A 44 2.96 5.35 -2.55
N ASN A 45 3.99 4.56 -2.83
CA ASN A 45 3.87 3.31 -3.59
C ASN A 45 3.92 2.04 -2.74
N LEU A 46 4.30 2.13 -1.46
CA LEU A 46 4.21 1.01 -0.54
C LEU A 46 2.93 1.08 0.29
N PRO A 47 2.13 0.00 0.35
CA PRO A 47 1.07 -0.16 1.33
C PRO A 47 1.53 0.19 2.74
N TYR A 48 0.89 1.19 3.32
CA TYR A 48 1.06 1.52 4.72
C TYR A 48 -0.01 0.84 5.56
N THR A 49 -1.28 0.96 5.15
CA THR A 49 -2.40 0.38 5.89
C THR A 49 -3.52 -0.15 5.00
N VAL A 50 -4.26 -1.14 5.51
CA VAL A 50 -5.54 -1.59 4.98
C VAL A 50 -6.64 -1.19 5.95
N ARG A 51 -7.70 -0.58 5.42
CA ARG A 51 -8.89 -0.16 6.15
C ARG A 51 -10.15 -0.70 5.48
N GLU A 52 -11.10 -1.19 6.25
CA GLU A 52 -12.46 -1.46 5.76
C GLU A 52 -13.25 -0.15 5.77
N ALA A 53 -13.70 0.32 4.60
CA ALA A 53 -14.50 1.54 4.48
C ALA A 53 -16.00 1.23 4.58
N GLU A 54 -16.41 0.10 4.00
CA GLU A 54 -17.74 -0.49 4.11
C GLU A 54 -17.58 -2.02 4.18
N PRO A 55 -18.56 -2.78 4.70
CA PRO A 55 -18.48 -4.25 4.72
C PRO A 55 -18.08 -4.84 3.36
N GLY A 56 -16.88 -5.45 3.30
CA GLY A 56 -16.33 -6.06 2.09
C GLY A 56 -15.71 -5.08 1.08
N LYS A 57 -15.59 -3.79 1.41
CA LYS A 57 -14.92 -2.77 0.58
C LYS A 57 -13.78 -2.14 1.35
N TYR A 58 -12.58 -2.28 0.81
CA TYR A 58 -11.35 -1.94 1.48
C TYR A 58 -10.59 -0.83 0.76
N LEU A 59 -9.89 -0.01 1.55
CA LEU A 59 -8.91 0.93 1.05
C LEU A 59 -7.52 0.39 1.36
N LEU A 60 -6.66 0.35 0.34
CA LEU A 60 -5.23 0.15 0.49
C LEU A 60 -4.56 1.52 0.44
N LEU A 61 -4.06 1.98 1.57
CA LEU A 61 -3.58 3.35 1.75
C LEU A 61 -2.06 3.40 1.86
N ASN A 62 -1.49 4.49 1.38
CA ASN A 62 -0.07 4.83 1.49
C ASN A 62 0.23 5.57 2.81
N ARG A 63 1.48 5.98 3.05
CA ARG A 63 1.89 6.60 4.34
C ARG A 63 1.18 7.92 4.64
N GLU A 64 0.66 8.59 3.63
CA GLU A 64 -0.11 9.84 3.76
C GLU A 64 -1.61 9.58 3.95
N TYR A 65 -2.02 8.33 4.21
CA TYR A 65 -3.42 7.90 4.32
C TYR A 65 -4.25 8.22 3.06
N LYS A 66 -3.59 8.22 1.90
CA LYS A 66 -4.20 8.38 0.58
C LYS A 66 -4.23 7.05 -0.15
N PRO A 67 -5.13 6.87 -1.15
CA PRO A 67 -5.13 5.66 -1.97
C PRO A 67 -3.73 5.34 -2.49
N LEU A 68 -3.36 4.06 -2.47
CA LEU A 68 -2.03 3.62 -2.87
C LEU A 68 -1.68 4.10 -4.29
N GLY A 69 -0.54 4.79 -4.43
CA GLY A 69 -0.07 5.41 -5.67
C GLY A 69 -0.44 6.89 -5.82
N PHE A 70 -1.29 7.44 -4.95
CA PHE A 70 -1.65 8.87 -4.98
C PHE A 70 -0.57 9.72 -4.32
N MET A 71 0.13 10.55 -5.10
CA MET A 71 1.29 11.34 -4.67
C MET A 71 0.89 12.73 -4.12
N ALA A 72 0.22 12.75 -2.97
CA ALA A 72 -0.07 13.99 -2.24
C ALA A 72 0.09 13.80 -0.74
N GLU A 73 0.72 14.78 -0.07
CA GLU A 73 0.90 14.79 1.38
C GLU A 73 -0.42 15.03 2.12
N ALA A 74 -0.55 14.48 3.33
CA ALA A 74 -1.69 14.77 4.18
C ALA A 74 -1.72 16.27 4.53
N GLY A 75 -2.83 16.95 4.20
CA GLY A 75 -3.00 18.40 4.45
C GLY A 75 -2.33 19.32 3.42
N GLY A 76 -1.67 18.77 2.39
CA GLY A 76 -1.13 19.56 1.28
C GLY A 76 -2.19 19.97 0.25
N HIS A 77 -1.85 20.89 -0.65
CA HIS A 77 -2.74 21.43 -1.70
C HIS A 77 -3.35 20.38 -2.66
N GLY A 78 -2.87 19.13 -2.66
CA GLY A 78 -3.44 18.02 -3.44
C GLY A 78 -4.27 17.03 -2.64
N ALA A 79 -4.35 17.18 -1.30
CA ALA A 79 -4.98 16.20 -0.42
C ALA A 79 -6.51 16.12 -0.60
N GLU A 80 -7.13 17.22 -1.01
CA GLU A 80 -8.57 17.36 -1.24
C GLU A 80 -9.07 16.68 -2.51
N HIS A 81 -8.16 16.27 -3.41
CA HIS A 81 -8.51 15.65 -4.69
C HIS A 81 -8.55 14.11 -4.67
N ALA A 82 -8.28 13.49 -3.52
CA ALA A 82 -8.38 12.03 -3.39
C ALA A 82 -9.85 11.62 -3.25
N VAL A 83 -10.41 11.03 -4.32
CA VAL A 83 -11.78 10.45 -4.33
C VAL A 83 -11.67 8.99 -3.90
N TYR A 84 -11.91 8.70 -2.61
CA TYR A 84 -11.66 7.38 -2.04
C TYR A 84 -12.59 6.29 -2.60
N GLU A 85 -13.80 6.68 -2.99
CA GLU A 85 -14.82 5.80 -3.55
C GLU A 85 -14.34 5.11 -4.84
N ASP A 86 -13.55 5.80 -5.66
CA ASP A 86 -12.96 5.28 -6.90
C ASP A 86 -11.82 4.27 -6.64
N HIS A 87 -11.38 4.15 -5.39
CA HIS A 87 -10.28 3.30 -4.96
C HIS A 87 -10.71 2.17 -4.00
N LEU A 88 -12.02 1.97 -3.82
CA LEU A 88 -12.54 0.85 -3.05
C LEU A 88 -12.22 -0.47 -3.74
N LEU A 89 -11.57 -1.36 -2.99
CA LEU A 89 -11.17 -2.68 -3.41
C LEU A 89 -12.11 -3.73 -2.78
N PRO A 90 -12.83 -4.54 -3.56
CA PRO A 90 -13.66 -5.60 -3.01
C PRO A 90 -12.83 -6.67 -2.29
N GLY A 91 -13.39 -7.21 -1.22
CA GLY A 91 -12.89 -8.33 -0.41
C GLY A 91 -14.01 -9.01 0.38
N ALA A 92 -13.69 -9.96 1.24
CA ALA A 92 -14.67 -10.59 2.12
C ALA A 92 -15.09 -9.62 3.25
N PRO A 93 -16.38 -9.48 3.60
CA PRO A 93 -16.80 -8.64 4.73
C PRO A 93 -16.22 -9.11 6.07
N GLY A 94 -15.85 -8.16 6.95
CA GLY A 94 -15.38 -8.49 8.30
C GLY A 94 -14.01 -9.19 8.32
N LEU A 95 -13.18 -8.94 7.31
CA LEU A 95 -11.81 -9.45 7.27
C LEU A 95 -10.93 -8.83 8.36
N LEU A 96 -11.27 -7.60 8.78
CA LEU A 96 -10.46 -6.78 9.67
C LEU A 96 -11.24 -6.47 10.94
N ASP A 97 -10.63 -6.76 12.10
CA ASP A 97 -11.14 -6.26 13.39
C ASP A 97 -10.78 -4.78 13.59
N ASN A 98 -9.66 -4.32 13.01
CA ASN A 98 -9.13 -2.96 13.04
C ASN A 98 -8.24 -2.71 11.81
N ASP A 99 -7.87 -1.45 11.56
CA ASP A 99 -6.86 -1.08 10.57
C ASP A 99 -5.57 -1.92 10.74
N ILE A 100 -5.05 -2.46 9.64
CA ILE A 100 -3.78 -3.19 9.62
C ILE A 100 -2.70 -2.27 9.13
N TYR A 101 -1.58 -2.18 9.85
CA TYR A 101 -0.42 -1.38 9.47
C TYR A 101 0.76 -2.30 9.14
N PHE A 102 1.37 -2.14 7.97
CA PHE A 102 2.49 -2.97 7.54
C PHE A 102 3.85 -2.48 8.07
N TYR A 103 3.94 -1.21 8.48
CA TYR A 103 5.12 -0.61 9.10
C TYR A 103 4.74 0.65 9.89
N ASN A 104 5.71 1.26 10.57
CA ASN A 104 5.57 2.57 11.22
C ASN A 104 6.83 3.44 11.01
N ASP A 105 6.86 4.64 11.58
CA ASP A 105 7.95 5.59 11.38
C ASP A 105 9.30 5.12 11.95
N ALA A 106 9.29 4.24 12.96
CA ALA A 106 10.50 3.63 13.50
C ALA A 106 10.98 2.42 12.65
N SER A 107 10.09 1.83 11.84
CA SER A 107 10.35 0.61 11.06
C SER A 107 10.15 0.78 9.56
N THR A 108 10.32 2.01 9.03
CA THR A 108 10.07 2.30 7.61
C THR A 108 10.84 1.34 6.69
N PRO A 109 10.23 0.80 5.61
CA PRO A 109 10.85 -0.22 4.76
C PRO A 109 12.16 0.23 4.12
N TRP A 110 12.28 1.52 3.80
CA TRP A 110 13.48 2.14 3.22
C TRP A 110 14.56 2.50 4.25
N GLY A 111 14.30 2.32 5.54
CA GLY A 111 15.24 2.68 6.61
C GLY A 111 16.39 1.68 6.76
N SER A 112 16.16 0.39 6.45
CA SER A 112 17.20 -0.64 6.45
C SER A 112 16.73 -1.90 5.71
N ALA A 113 17.67 -2.78 5.34
CA ALA A 113 17.33 -4.09 4.79
C ALA A 113 16.50 -4.94 5.77
N LYS A 114 16.76 -4.83 7.08
CA LYS A 114 15.98 -5.50 8.12
C LYS A 114 14.52 -5.03 8.10
N ASN A 115 14.29 -3.72 7.98
CA ASN A 115 12.93 -3.17 7.91
C ASN A 115 12.23 -3.58 6.62
N TRP A 116 12.95 -3.59 5.49
CA TRP A 116 12.41 -4.08 4.22
C TRP A 116 11.92 -5.53 4.33
N THR A 117 12.75 -6.43 4.88
CA THR A 117 12.35 -7.83 5.09
C THR A 117 11.16 -7.97 6.05
N ALA A 118 11.13 -7.19 7.13
CA ALA A 118 10.02 -7.19 8.08
C ALA A 118 8.71 -6.74 7.41
N TYR A 119 8.79 -5.68 6.59
CA TYR A 119 7.67 -5.17 5.81
C TYR A 119 7.14 -6.20 4.79
N GLN A 120 8.04 -6.80 3.99
CA GLN A 120 7.65 -7.86 3.04
C GLN A 120 6.95 -9.01 3.75
N LYS A 121 7.48 -9.46 4.90
CA LYS A 121 6.86 -10.51 5.71
C LYS A 121 5.46 -10.11 6.17
N ALA A 122 5.27 -8.88 6.65
CA ALA A 122 3.96 -8.40 7.09
C ALA A 122 2.92 -8.41 5.95
N VAL A 123 3.31 -7.95 4.76
CA VAL A 123 2.44 -7.95 3.57
C VAL A 123 2.10 -9.38 3.13
N LEU A 124 3.09 -10.27 3.04
CA LEU A 124 2.90 -11.67 2.66
C LEU A 124 2.00 -12.42 3.65
N THR A 125 2.24 -12.27 4.95
CA THR A 125 1.40 -12.89 5.98
C THR A 125 -0.03 -12.37 5.96
N PHE A 126 -0.26 -11.11 5.58
CA PHE A 126 -1.62 -10.62 5.38
C PHE A 126 -2.26 -11.21 4.12
N LEU A 127 -1.51 -11.29 3.03
CA LEU A 127 -1.98 -11.87 1.77
C LEU A 127 -2.42 -13.34 1.92
N GLU A 128 -1.68 -14.13 2.71
CA GLU A 128 -2.02 -15.53 3.04
C GLU A 128 -3.37 -15.69 3.77
N LYS A 129 -3.85 -14.65 4.46
CA LYS A 129 -5.15 -14.66 5.15
C LYS A 129 -6.32 -14.34 4.23
N LEU A 130 -6.05 -13.81 3.03
CA LEU A 130 -7.11 -13.45 2.10
C LEU A 130 -7.70 -14.71 1.45
N PRO A 131 -9.03 -14.79 1.30
CA PRO A 131 -9.65 -15.93 0.65
C PRO A 131 -9.17 -16.12 -0.80
N GLY A 132 -9.31 -17.36 -1.27
CA GLY A 132 -9.00 -17.81 -2.64
C GLY A 132 -9.63 -16.94 -3.72
#